data_AF-A0A958AM76-F1
#
_entry.id   AF-A0A958AM76-F1
#
_cell.length_a   1.000
_cell.length_b   1.000
_cell.length_c   1.000
_cell.angle_alpha   90.00
_cell.angle_beta   90.00
_cell.angle_gamma   90.00
#
_symmetry.space_group_name_H-M   'P 1'
#
loop_
_entity.id
_entity.type
_entity.pdbx_description
1 polymer ?
#
loop_
_entity_poly.entity_id
_entity_poly.type
_entity_poly.pdbx_seq_one_letter_code
_entity_poly.pdbx_strand_id
1 'polypeptide(L)'
;MVIGFDTLQATVLAELDASMTACDLYGQCTTCEITGQCTTFVTEPIRYARTLAIEDVSLAEGDGGTTAFAFTVRLHGAVAGGLTMDYTTADGSATAPDDYTATNGTLTFSGVDGETQTITVQVNGDTVAEANESFSVLLSNLQGSEPNIRIGDDTGVGTIENDDQDAAGSSLTIDDVSQVEGDSGTTAFV
;
A
#
# COMPACT_ATOMS: atom_id res chain seq x y z
N MET A 1 20.00 -58.29 63.89
CA MET A 1 18.97 -57.60 64.71
C MET A 1 17.96 -57.04 63.74
N VAL A 2 16.75 -57.59 63.78
CA VAL A 2 15.59 -57.14 63.01
C VAL A 2 15.06 -55.87 63.65
N ILE A 3 14.80 -54.83 62.85
CA ILE A 3 13.68 -53.90 63.03
C ILE A 3 13.38 -53.23 61.68
N GLY A 4 12.10 -53.17 61.32
CA GLY A 4 11.59 -52.57 60.08
C GLY A 4 10.48 -51.53 60.36
N PHE A 5 10.00 -50.95 59.25
CA PHE A 5 8.93 -49.93 59.06
C PHE A 5 9.31 -48.50 59.51
N ASP A 6 8.94 -47.40 58.84
CA ASP A 6 7.81 -47.15 57.94
C ASP A 6 8.04 -45.90 57.05
N THR A 7 7.08 -45.73 56.15
CA THR A 7 6.86 -44.88 54.98
C THR A 7 6.55 -43.39 55.18
N LEU A 8 6.63 -42.67 54.05
CA LEU A 8 5.85 -41.51 53.58
C LEU A 8 6.41 -40.07 53.74
N GLN A 9 6.52 -39.44 52.55
CA GLN A 9 6.62 -38.02 52.20
C GLN A 9 7.91 -37.26 52.54
N ALA A 10 8.95 -37.51 51.73
CA ALA A 10 9.92 -36.47 51.37
C ALA A 10 9.56 -35.95 49.98
N THR A 11 9.01 -34.74 49.97
CA THR A 11 8.64 -33.90 48.83
C THR A 11 9.71 -33.90 47.74
N VAL A 12 9.24 -34.07 46.50
CA VAL A 12 9.98 -34.00 45.24
C VAL A 12 11.07 -32.92 45.26
N LEU A 13 12.32 -33.34 45.06
CA LEU A 13 13.40 -32.45 44.64
C LEU A 13 13.05 -31.95 43.23
N ALA A 14 12.56 -30.71 43.14
CA ALA A 14 12.44 -29.99 41.88
C ALA A 14 13.84 -29.62 41.40
N GLU A 15 14.47 -30.49 40.61
CA GLU A 15 15.64 -30.11 39.83
C GLU A 15 15.18 -29.21 38.69
N LEU A 16 15.80 -28.03 38.63
CA LEU A 16 15.54 -26.94 37.72
C LEU A 16 15.93 -27.38 36.30
N ASP A 17 14.97 -27.87 35.52
CA ASP A 17 15.18 -28.16 34.09
C ASP A 17 15.26 -26.83 33.31
N ALA A 18 16.45 -26.24 33.31
CA ALA A 18 16.76 -25.06 32.51
C ALA A 18 16.89 -25.50 31.04
N SER A 19 15.76 -25.68 30.37
CA SER A 19 15.77 -25.77 28.90
C SER A 19 16.26 -24.44 28.33
N MET A 20 17.34 -24.49 27.56
CA MET A 20 17.90 -23.32 26.91
C MET A 20 17.27 -23.20 25.52
N THR A 21 16.32 -22.27 25.40
CA THR A 21 15.63 -21.97 24.15
C THR A 21 16.38 -20.87 23.40
N ALA A 22 16.85 -21.18 22.19
CA ALA A 22 17.40 -20.19 21.27
C ALA A 22 16.52 -20.13 20.01
N CYS A 23 16.11 -18.93 19.61
CA CYS A 23 15.31 -18.71 18.41
C CYS A 23 16.08 -17.86 17.39
N ASP A 24 15.94 -18.17 16.10
CA ASP A 24 16.41 -17.30 15.03
C ASP A 24 15.38 -16.21 14.66
N LEU A 25 15.76 -15.26 13.79
CA LEU A 25 14.87 -14.19 13.31
C LEU A 25 13.70 -14.70 12.45
N TYR A 26 13.67 -15.99 12.11
CA TYR A 26 12.62 -16.64 11.32
C TYR A 26 11.67 -17.47 12.19
N GLY A 27 11.79 -17.38 13.53
CA GLY A 27 10.93 -18.12 14.46
C GLY A 27 11.29 -19.60 14.59
N GLN A 28 12.45 -20.02 14.09
CA GLN A 28 12.96 -21.37 14.35
C GLN A 28 13.55 -21.38 15.76
N CYS A 29 12.82 -21.99 16.68
CA CYS A 29 13.28 -22.15 18.05
C CYS A 29 13.83 -23.56 18.20
N THR A 30 15.06 -23.66 18.71
CA THR A 30 15.66 -24.92 19.11
C THR A 30 15.67 -24.98 20.63
N THR A 31 15.02 -25.99 21.19
CA THR A 31 15.16 -26.35 22.59
C THR A 31 16.02 -27.60 22.66
N CYS A 32 17.08 -27.54 23.46
CA CYS A 32 17.88 -28.71 23.79
C CYS A 32 17.65 -29.09 25.24
N GLU A 33 17.27 -30.34 25.47
CA GLU A 33 17.34 -30.93 26.80
C GLU A 33 18.79 -31.29 27.14
N ILE A 34 19.13 -31.28 28.42
CA ILE A 34 20.50 -31.57 28.91
C ILE A 34 20.95 -33.00 28.54
N THR A 35 20.01 -33.89 28.22
CA THR A 35 20.23 -35.25 27.72
C THR A 35 20.78 -35.31 26.29
N GLY A 36 20.96 -34.16 25.63
CA GLY A 36 21.54 -34.05 24.30
C GLY A 36 20.54 -34.24 23.17
N GLN A 37 19.25 -34.36 23.50
CA GLN A 37 18.17 -34.34 22.51
C GLN A 37 17.76 -32.88 22.28
N CYS A 38 18.10 -32.39 21.09
CA CYS A 38 17.63 -31.10 20.61
C CYS A 38 16.42 -31.34 19.73
N THR A 39 15.31 -30.71 20.07
CA THR A 39 14.14 -30.69 19.20
C THR A 39 14.02 -29.30 18.60
N THR A 40 14.10 -29.23 17.28
CA THR A 40 13.83 -28.01 16.54
C THR A 40 12.34 -27.95 16.26
N PHE A 41 11.69 -26.91 16.79
CA PHE A 41 10.31 -26.62 16.46
C PHE A 41 10.30 -25.37 15.60
N VAL A 42 9.72 -25.50 14.41
CA VAL A 42 9.29 -24.33 13.67
C VAL A 42 8.06 -23.83 14.41
N THR A 43 8.18 -22.74 15.17
CA THR A 43 6.99 -21.92 15.34
C THR A 43 6.69 -21.43 13.93
N GLU A 44 5.49 -21.69 13.41
CA GLU A 44 5.09 -21.28 12.06
C GLU A 44 5.68 -19.90 11.78
N PRO A 45 6.54 -19.73 10.74
CA PRO A 45 7.33 -18.51 10.56
C PRO A 45 6.34 -17.37 10.52
N ILE A 46 6.27 -16.52 11.56
CA ILE A 46 5.12 -15.63 11.87
C ILE A 46 4.26 -15.32 10.64
N ARG A 47 3.35 -16.23 10.29
CA ARG A 47 2.55 -16.07 9.09
C ARG A 47 1.53 -15.06 9.54
N TYR A 48 1.72 -13.78 9.23
CA TYR A 48 0.65 -12.83 9.51
C TYR A 48 -0.55 -13.31 8.70
N ALA A 49 -1.51 -13.86 9.41
CA ALA A 49 -2.75 -14.36 8.83
C ALA A 49 -3.66 -13.20 8.42
N ARG A 50 -3.30 -11.97 8.85
CA ARG A 50 -4.02 -10.74 8.51
C ARG A 50 -3.09 -9.72 7.88
N THR A 51 -3.51 -9.17 6.75
CA THR A 51 -2.74 -8.18 5.99
C THR A 51 -3.67 -7.11 5.45
N LEU A 52 -3.21 -5.87 5.50
CA LEU A 52 -3.81 -4.78 4.74
C LEU A 52 -2.95 -4.43 3.52
N ALA A 53 -3.60 -4.09 2.43
CA ALA A 53 -2.94 -3.59 1.23
C ALA A 53 -3.80 -2.50 0.60
N ILE A 54 -3.16 -1.48 0.05
CA ILE A 54 -3.78 -0.44 -0.75
C ILE A 54 -3.51 -0.73 -2.23
N GLU A 55 -4.47 -0.42 -3.10
CA GLU A 55 -4.36 -0.56 -4.55
C GLU A 55 -3.94 0.78 -5.18
N ASP A 56 -3.14 0.72 -6.25
CA ASP A 56 -2.76 1.87 -7.07
C ASP A 56 -3.92 2.35 -7.96
N VAL A 57 -3.86 3.62 -8.39
CA VAL A 57 -4.84 4.23 -9.29
C VAL A 57 -4.11 4.94 -10.44
N SER A 58 -4.55 4.74 -11.68
CA SER A 58 -4.09 5.47 -12.87
C SER A 58 -5.31 5.95 -13.64
N LEU A 59 -5.45 7.27 -13.80
CA LEU A 59 -6.57 7.91 -14.48
C LEU A 59 -6.08 9.21 -15.12
N ALA A 60 -6.79 9.68 -16.14
CA ALA A 60 -6.60 11.01 -16.69
C ALA A 60 -7.08 12.11 -15.73
N GLU A 61 -6.44 13.28 -15.76
CA GLU A 61 -6.84 14.45 -14.97
C GLU A 61 -8.12 15.11 -15.50
N GLY A 62 -8.27 15.14 -16.82
CA GLY A 62 -9.36 15.77 -17.55
C GLY A 62 -9.20 17.28 -17.73
N ASP A 63 -9.91 17.85 -18.71
CA ASP A 63 -9.76 19.24 -19.18
C ASP A 63 -10.12 20.38 -18.18
N GLY A 64 -10.43 20.07 -16.91
CA GLY A 64 -10.92 21.05 -15.94
C GLY A 64 -11.65 20.47 -14.72
N GLY A 65 -11.62 21.21 -13.60
CA GLY A 65 -12.30 20.81 -12.38
C GLY A 65 -11.48 19.78 -11.60
N THR A 66 -12.12 18.73 -11.08
CA THR A 66 -11.40 17.67 -10.37
C THR A 66 -11.88 16.27 -10.74
N THR A 67 -10.92 15.35 -10.90
CA THR A 67 -11.15 13.91 -11.07
C THR A 67 -10.91 13.17 -9.75
N ALA A 68 -11.84 12.28 -9.38
CA ALA A 68 -11.77 11.55 -8.12
C ALA A 68 -10.95 10.25 -8.26
N PHE A 69 -9.78 10.23 -7.65
CA PHE A 69 -8.94 9.03 -7.55
C PHE A 69 -9.35 8.23 -6.31
N ALA A 70 -9.93 7.05 -6.51
CA ALA A 70 -10.48 6.21 -5.45
C ALA A 70 -9.56 5.00 -5.16
N PHE A 71 -8.71 5.14 -4.13
CA PHE A 71 -7.81 4.08 -3.67
C PHE A 71 -8.57 3.12 -2.77
N THR A 72 -8.47 1.82 -3.06
CA THR A 72 -9.10 0.77 -2.24
C THR A 72 -8.08 0.17 -1.29
N VAL A 73 -8.37 0.19 0.01
CA VAL A 73 -7.61 -0.52 1.04
C VAL A 73 -8.38 -1.77 1.44
N ARG A 74 -7.74 -2.93 1.34
CA ARG A 74 -8.36 -4.24 1.59
C ARG A 74 -7.74 -4.93 2.79
N LEU A 75 -8.59 -5.45 3.67
CA LEU A 75 -8.22 -6.36 4.74
C LEU A 75 -8.37 -7.82 4.26
N HIS A 76 -7.29 -8.59 4.36
CA HIS A 76 -7.32 -10.05 4.29
C HIS A 76 -7.14 -10.62 5.69
N GLY A 77 -7.92 -11.64 6.03
CA GLY A 77 -8.01 -12.24 7.36
C GLY A 77 -8.90 -11.43 8.29
N ALA A 78 -9.83 -12.11 8.96
CA ALA A 78 -10.70 -11.47 9.96
C ALA A 78 -9.89 -11.01 11.19
N VAL A 79 -10.28 -9.87 11.76
CA VAL A 79 -9.69 -9.27 12.96
C VAL A 79 -10.78 -9.05 14.00
N ALA A 80 -10.78 -9.85 15.05
CA ALA A 80 -11.77 -9.71 16.11
C ALA A 80 -11.62 -8.36 16.83
N GLY A 81 -12.72 -7.59 16.87
CA GLY A 81 -12.74 -6.24 17.47
C GLY A 81 -12.40 -5.11 16.49
N GLY A 82 -12.09 -5.43 15.24
CA GLY A 82 -11.76 -4.44 14.21
C GLY A 82 -10.36 -3.85 14.36
N LEU A 83 -10.07 -2.87 13.52
CA LEU A 83 -8.81 -2.14 13.51
C LEU A 83 -9.00 -0.74 12.93
N THR A 84 -8.03 0.13 13.22
CA THR A 84 -7.92 1.45 12.60
C THR A 84 -6.52 1.65 12.02
N MET A 85 -6.42 2.50 11.02
CA MET A 85 -5.13 2.95 10.50
C MET A 85 -5.26 4.36 9.95
N ASP A 86 -4.18 5.12 9.97
CA ASP A 86 -4.14 6.46 9.40
C ASP A 86 -3.65 6.41 7.96
N TYR A 87 -3.99 7.43 7.18
CA TYR A 87 -3.45 7.66 5.86
C TYR A 87 -3.11 9.13 5.64
N THR A 88 -2.12 9.38 4.78
CA THR A 88 -1.75 10.73 4.35
C THR A 88 -1.24 10.69 2.91
N THR A 89 -1.49 11.76 2.16
CA THR A 89 -0.92 11.93 0.82
C THR A 89 0.49 12.51 0.90
N ALA A 90 1.33 12.17 -0.07
CA ALA A 90 2.68 12.69 -0.21
C ALA A 90 2.97 13.01 -1.68
N ASP A 91 3.66 14.14 -1.89
CA ASP A 91 4.04 14.60 -3.22
C ASP A 91 5.00 13.61 -3.91
N GLY A 92 4.92 13.54 -5.22
CA GLY A 92 5.88 12.85 -6.08
C GLY A 92 6.41 13.80 -7.13
N SER A 93 6.12 13.54 -8.41
CA SER A 93 6.25 14.58 -9.44
C SER A 93 5.04 15.52 -9.42
N ALA A 94 3.85 14.98 -9.12
CA ALA A 94 2.66 15.77 -8.80
C ALA A 94 2.75 16.29 -7.36
N THR A 95 2.35 17.54 -7.15
CA THR A 95 2.47 18.31 -5.92
C THR A 95 1.14 18.96 -5.52
N ALA A 96 0.84 18.98 -4.22
CA ALA A 96 -0.33 19.70 -3.71
C ALA A 96 -0.01 21.17 -3.40
N PRO A 97 -0.92 22.13 -3.67
CA PRO A 97 -2.29 21.92 -4.13
C PRO A 97 -2.47 22.00 -5.66
N ASP A 98 -1.39 22.07 -6.43
CA ASP A 98 -1.44 22.39 -7.86
C ASP A 98 -2.03 21.24 -8.68
N ASP A 99 -1.55 20.01 -8.45
CA ASP A 99 -1.95 18.83 -9.23
C ASP A 99 -3.03 18.00 -8.52
N TYR A 100 -3.06 18.05 -7.18
CA TYR A 100 -4.07 17.36 -6.38
C TYR A 100 -4.31 18.03 -5.02
N THR A 101 -5.43 17.71 -4.39
CA THR A 101 -5.74 18.16 -3.04
C THR A 101 -5.18 17.20 -1.98
N ALA A 102 -4.18 17.65 -1.22
CA ALA A 102 -3.63 16.89 -0.10
C ALA A 102 -4.72 16.47 0.90
N THR A 103 -4.81 15.16 1.15
CA THR A 103 -5.79 14.55 2.06
C THR A 103 -5.09 13.67 3.09
N ASN A 104 -5.65 13.60 4.30
CA ASN A 104 -5.27 12.68 5.36
C ASN A 104 -6.51 12.28 6.17
N GLY A 105 -6.41 11.19 6.93
CA GLY A 105 -7.49 10.75 7.81
C GLY A 105 -7.23 9.39 8.44
N THR A 106 -8.28 8.81 9.01
CA THR A 106 -8.24 7.49 9.64
C THR A 106 -9.28 6.57 9.00
N LEU A 107 -8.86 5.38 8.59
CA LEU A 107 -9.74 4.30 8.17
C LEU A 107 -10.11 3.45 9.38
N THR A 108 -11.37 3.01 9.42
CA THR A 108 -11.88 2.09 10.45
C THR A 108 -12.43 0.86 9.77
N PHE A 109 -11.94 -0.31 10.18
CA PHE A 109 -12.41 -1.61 9.72
C PHE A 109 -13.14 -2.30 10.87
N SER A 110 -14.31 -2.85 10.58
CA SER A 110 -15.06 -3.70 11.51
C SER A 110 -14.35 -5.04 11.77
N GLY A 111 -13.42 -5.43 10.90
CA GLY A 111 -12.55 -6.60 11.04
C GLY A 111 -13.07 -7.85 10.32
N VAL A 112 -13.92 -7.68 9.30
CA VAL A 112 -14.41 -8.80 8.50
C VAL A 112 -13.38 -9.16 7.43
N ASP A 113 -13.17 -10.46 7.19
CA ASP A 113 -12.29 -10.90 6.12
C ASP A 113 -12.80 -10.40 4.75
N GLY A 114 -11.91 -9.80 3.96
CA GLY A 114 -12.23 -9.19 2.67
C GLY A 114 -12.85 -7.80 2.75
N GLU A 115 -12.98 -7.21 3.94
CA GLU A 115 -13.48 -5.85 4.12
C GLU A 115 -12.61 -4.82 3.39
N THR A 116 -13.25 -3.80 2.81
CA THR A 116 -12.57 -2.73 2.08
C THR A 116 -12.98 -1.36 2.60
N GLN A 117 -12.03 -0.43 2.57
CA GLN A 117 -12.26 0.99 2.75
C GLN A 117 -11.74 1.76 1.54
N THR A 118 -12.29 2.93 1.27
CA THR A 118 -11.90 3.76 0.14
C THR A 118 -11.35 5.09 0.62
N ILE A 119 -10.19 5.48 0.09
CA ILE A 119 -9.63 6.83 0.22
C ILE A 119 -9.85 7.53 -1.11
N THR A 120 -10.46 8.72 -1.09
CA THR A 120 -10.65 9.53 -2.29
C THR A 120 -9.75 10.74 -2.24
N VAL A 121 -8.92 10.90 -3.27
CA VAL A 121 -8.10 12.10 -3.50
C VAL A 121 -8.64 12.80 -4.74
N GLN A 122 -8.80 14.12 -4.67
CA GLN A 122 -9.20 14.92 -5.83
C GLN A 122 -7.96 15.38 -6.58
N VAL A 123 -7.85 15.01 -7.86
CA VAL A 123 -6.83 15.47 -8.80
C VAL A 123 -7.40 16.64 -9.57
N ASN A 124 -6.65 17.73 -9.70
CA ASN A 124 -7.08 18.90 -10.46
C ASN A 124 -6.85 18.60 -11.94
N GLY A 125 -7.84 18.94 -12.77
CA GLY A 125 -7.69 18.86 -14.22
C GLY A 125 -7.53 20.25 -14.81
N ASP A 126 -6.75 20.37 -15.88
CA ASP A 126 -6.65 21.56 -16.71
C ASP A 126 -6.44 21.23 -18.19
N THR A 127 -5.94 22.15 -19.00
CA THR A 127 -5.76 21.95 -20.46
C THR A 127 -4.31 22.12 -20.91
N VAL A 128 -3.37 22.12 -19.98
CA VAL A 128 -1.94 22.34 -20.22
C VAL A 128 -1.32 20.98 -20.46
N ALA A 129 -0.64 20.82 -21.60
CA ALA A 129 0.05 19.58 -21.89
C ALA A 129 1.29 19.43 -20.98
N GLU A 130 1.28 18.37 -20.19
CA GLU A 130 2.31 18.01 -19.22
C GLU A 130 2.80 16.56 -19.45
N ALA A 131 3.77 16.12 -18.65
CA ALA A 131 4.13 14.70 -18.60
C ALA A 131 3.22 13.98 -17.61
N ASN A 132 3.04 12.67 -17.75
CA ASN A 132 2.37 11.90 -16.69
C ASN A 132 3.09 12.08 -15.36
N GLU A 133 2.32 12.29 -14.31
CA GLU A 133 2.83 12.56 -12.98
C GLU A 133 2.34 11.55 -11.96
N SER A 134 2.91 11.58 -10.76
CA SER A 134 2.48 10.70 -9.67
C SER A 134 2.57 11.35 -8.30
N PHE A 135 1.69 10.91 -7.41
CA PHE A 135 1.70 11.15 -5.98
C PHE A 135 1.45 9.83 -5.23
N SER A 136 1.57 9.82 -3.91
CA SER A 136 1.36 8.62 -3.09
C SER A 136 0.35 8.82 -1.97
N VAL A 137 -0.37 7.76 -1.61
CA VAL A 137 -1.18 7.63 -0.38
C VAL A 137 -0.46 6.63 0.53
N LEU A 138 0.00 7.12 1.69
CA LEU A 138 0.78 6.35 2.66
C LEU A 138 -0.09 5.92 3.82
N LEU A 139 -0.16 4.61 4.08
CA LEU A 139 -0.83 4.02 5.22
C LEU A 139 0.11 3.95 6.43
N SER A 140 -0.40 4.29 7.61
CA SER A 140 0.41 4.31 8.84
C SER A 140 -0.43 4.05 10.09
N ASN A 141 0.23 4.01 11.24
CA ASN A 141 -0.40 3.93 12.57
C ASN A 141 -1.47 2.81 12.68
N LEU A 142 -1.14 1.59 12.23
CA LEU A 142 -2.02 0.45 12.36
C LEU A 142 -2.26 0.12 13.85
N GLN A 143 -3.52 0.14 14.27
CA GLN A 143 -3.96 -0.19 15.62
C GLN A 143 -5.03 -1.28 15.55
N GLY A 144 -4.81 -2.40 16.25
CA GLY A 144 -5.77 -3.51 16.33
C GLY A 144 -5.58 -4.32 17.60
N SER A 145 -6.64 -5.00 18.05
CA SER A 145 -6.63 -5.78 19.30
C SER A 145 -5.97 -7.15 19.18
N GLU A 146 -5.83 -7.69 17.97
CA GLU A 146 -5.22 -8.99 17.73
C GLU A 146 -3.72 -8.88 17.37
N PRO A 147 -2.88 -9.84 17.80
CA PRO A 147 -1.50 -9.92 17.36
C PRO A 147 -1.42 -10.37 15.89
N ASN A 148 -0.26 -10.17 15.26
CA ASN A 148 0.06 -10.65 13.91
C ASN A 148 -0.84 -10.06 12.79
N ILE A 149 -1.19 -8.78 12.91
CA ILE A 149 -1.70 -7.95 11.80
C ILE A 149 -0.52 -7.13 11.26
N ARG A 150 -0.41 -7.02 9.94
CA ARG A 150 0.57 -6.11 9.31
C ARG A 150 -0.04 -5.33 8.16
N ILE A 151 0.61 -4.23 7.80
CA ILE A 151 0.45 -3.62 6.49
C ILE A 151 1.38 -4.39 5.54
N GLY A 152 0.80 -5.05 4.54
CA GLY A 152 1.53 -5.80 3.52
C GLY A 152 2.00 -4.90 2.40
N ASP A 153 1.16 -3.94 2.01
CA ASP A 153 1.47 -2.84 1.12
C ASP A 153 0.95 -1.54 1.73
N ASP A 154 1.85 -0.61 2.01
CA ASP A 154 1.57 0.64 2.72
C ASP A 154 1.48 1.86 1.80
N THR A 155 1.70 1.68 0.49
CA THR A 155 1.83 2.79 -0.45
C THR A 155 0.93 2.56 -1.65
N GLY A 156 -0.11 3.39 -1.80
CA GLY A 156 -0.93 3.44 -3.00
C GLY A 156 -0.43 4.55 -3.91
N VAL A 157 0.04 4.22 -5.11
CA VAL A 157 0.53 5.18 -6.10
C VAL A 157 -0.62 5.69 -6.95
N GLY A 158 -0.82 7.01 -6.97
CA GLY A 158 -1.70 7.70 -7.90
C GLY A 158 -0.91 8.18 -9.10
N THR A 159 -1.23 7.70 -10.30
CA THR A 159 -0.65 8.18 -11.57
C THR A 159 -1.66 9.06 -12.28
N ILE A 160 -1.28 10.31 -12.52
CA ILE A 160 -2.04 11.28 -13.28
C ILE A 160 -1.60 11.15 -14.74
N GLU A 161 -2.50 10.69 -15.60
CA GLU A 161 -2.25 10.56 -17.04
C GLU A 161 -2.60 11.87 -17.72
N ASN A 162 -1.62 12.53 -18.36
CA ASN A 162 -1.89 13.72 -19.15
C ASN A 162 -2.72 13.34 -20.37
N ASP A 163 -3.94 13.86 -20.48
CA ASP A 163 -4.82 13.73 -21.65
C ASP A 163 -4.83 14.95 -22.58
N ASP A 164 -4.01 15.96 -22.27
CA ASP A 164 -3.85 17.16 -23.08
C ASP A 164 -2.82 17.03 -24.20
N GLN A 165 -3.08 17.77 -25.28
CA GLN A 165 -2.22 17.81 -26.45
C GLN A 165 -1.39 19.09 -26.48
N ASP A 166 -0.07 18.94 -26.62
CA ASP A 166 0.82 20.08 -26.80
C ASP A 166 0.41 20.88 -28.05
N ALA A 167 0.20 22.18 -27.86
CA ALA A 167 -0.10 23.13 -28.92
C ALA A 167 0.97 23.11 -30.04
N ALA A 168 2.19 22.65 -29.75
CA ALA A 168 3.24 22.46 -30.75
C ALA A 168 2.89 21.44 -31.86
N GLY A 169 1.90 20.55 -31.63
CA GLY A 169 1.37 19.62 -32.64
C GLY A 169 0.37 20.25 -33.61
N SER A 170 -0.15 21.45 -33.30
CA SER A 170 -1.08 22.18 -34.17
C SER A 170 -0.30 22.95 -35.25
N SER A 171 -0.09 22.32 -36.41
CA SER A 171 0.50 22.99 -37.57
C SER A 171 -0.55 23.69 -38.40
N LEU A 172 -0.54 25.03 -38.42
CA LEU A 172 -1.23 25.83 -39.42
C LEU A 172 -0.36 25.89 -40.68
N THR A 173 -0.74 25.16 -41.74
CA THR A 173 -0.09 25.26 -43.06
C THR A 173 -0.93 26.10 -44.00
N ILE A 174 -0.30 27.01 -44.73
CA ILE A 174 -0.89 27.64 -45.91
C ILE A 174 -0.33 26.89 -47.11
N ASP A 175 -1.21 26.40 -47.98
CA ASP A 175 -0.79 25.75 -49.23
C ASP A 175 -0.16 26.80 -50.16
N ASP A 176 0.93 26.43 -50.84
CA ASP A 176 1.52 27.26 -51.89
C ASP A 176 0.53 27.35 -53.07
N VAL A 177 0.12 28.57 -53.43
CA VAL A 177 -0.71 28.81 -54.61
C VAL A 177 0.16 29.28 -55.77
N SER A 178 0.12 28.56 -56.90
CA SER A 178 0.73 29.00 -58.15
C SER A 178 -0.34 29.32 -59.18
N GLN A 179 -0.24 30.49 -59.83
CA GLN A 179 -1.11 30.89 -60.95
C GLN A 179 -0.26 31.25 -62.16
N VAL A 180 -0.77 30.90 -63.34
CA VAL A 180 -0.16 31.32 -64.61
C VAL A 180 -0.54 32.79 -64.87
N GLU A 181 0.43 33.62 -65.23
CA GLU A 181 0.18 35.02 -65.61
C GLU A 181 -0.71 35.06 -66.87
N GLY A 182 -1.81 35.81 -66.82
CA GLY A 182 -2.75 35.94 -67.94
C GLY A 182 -2.37 37.07 -68.89
N ASP A 183 -2.87 37.02 -70.13
CA ASP A 183 -2.52 37.99 -71.18
C ASP A 183 -3.19 39.39 -71.01
N SER A 184 -4.20 39.53 -70.14
CA SER A 184 -4.81 40.80 -69.70
C SER A 184 -5.83 40.61 -68.56
N GLY A 185 -6.11 41.66 -67.76
CA GLY A 185 -7.06 41.62 -66.64
C GLY A 185 -6.43 41.22 -65.29
N THR A 186 -7.25 40.89 -64.29
CA THR A 186 -6.81 40.39 -62.97
C THR A 186 -7.28 38.96 -62.76
N THR A 187 -6.36 38.06 -62.41
CA THR A 187 -6.66 36.70 -61.92
C THR A 187 -6.47 36.65 -60.41
N ALA A 188 -7.44 36.10 -59.69
CA ALA A 188 -7.35 35.92 -58.24
C ALA A 188 -6.61 34.61 -57.93
N PHE A 189 -5.69 34.65 -56.97
CA PHE A 189 -5.22 33.45 -56.28
C PHE A 189 -6.35 33.02 -55.34
N VAL A 190 -6.87 31.81 -55.52
CA VAL A 190 -7.84 31.17 -54.60
C VAL A 190 -7.14 29.96 -54.02
#